data_AF-V9G0U1-F1
#
_entry.id   AF-V9G0U1-F1
#
_cell.length_a   1.000
_cell.length_b   1.000
_cell.length_c   1.000
_cell.angle_alpha   90.00
_cell.angle_beta   90.00
_cell.angle_gamma   90.00
#
_symmetry.space_group_name_H-M   'P 1'
#
loop_
_entity.id
_entity.type
_entity.pdbx_description
1 polymer ?
#
loop_
_entity_poly.entity_id
_entity_poly.type
_entity_poly.pdbx_seq_one_letter_code
_entity_poly.pdbx_strand_id
1 'polypeptide(L)'
;MAADVSARVHLVAEKLQQKAQDAQRKGNESAARALASSVSDLRQAMALIAEQRHLLARRRGEGDDEEDDADAHVQELVTRLARVEAMLGKKSDDMKAKGNENAAAALQQSASTVEQGRKRLMEQQQTIFGLLGRWERLEGVLDGKKNGREDDTELETPHGRHIARIRRLVQLEAVVMEICPGYTEDEVRKELERLKQGDKELETAREDAVEAQEMLKQESLALEELKQEMERMKEKERLRQEEDAMLLEQQREACQAMEQLVRESDQEIQRMTQSAAIQAEDMQALRVEIESMASEKERLVRAHAAEVEELQGQLESAIDSLSTKADESERSGAEEL
;
A
#
# COMPACT_ATOMS: atom_id res chain seq x y z
N MET A 1 16.54 -8.92 -23.46
CA MET A 1 15.41 -8.15 -22.86
C MET A 1 15.67 -6.64 -22.84
N ALA A 2 16.82 -6.15 -22.38
CA ALA A 2 17.09 -4.71 -22.24
C ALA A 2 17.27 -3.90 -23.55
N ALA A 3 17.89 -4.49 -24.58
CA ALA A 3 18.00 -3.88 -25.92
C ALA A 3 16.62 -3.78 -26.62
N ASP A 4 15.78 -4.79 -26.38
CA ASP A 4 14.41 -4.88 -26.92
C ASP A 4 13.49 -3.78 -26.34
N VAL A 5 13.68 -3.41 -25.07
CA VAL A 5 12.95 -2.27 -24.46
C VAL A 5 13.38 -0.93 -25.07
N SER A 6 14.67 -0.70 -25.32
CA SER A 6 15.16 0.55 -25.93
C SER A 6 14.63 0.73 -27.36
N ALA A 7 14.69 -0.33 -28.16
CA ALA A 7 14.14 -0.34 -29.52
C ALA A 7 12.63 -0.06 -29.54
N ARG A 8 11.88 -0.62 -28.59
CA ARG A 8 10.44 -0.36 -28.46
C ARG A 8 10.13 1.08 -28.06
N VAL A 9 10.91 1.69 -27.16
CA VAL A 9 10.72 3.09 -26.77
C VAL A 9 11.07 4.04 -27.91
N HIS A 10 12.14 3.76 -28.68
CA HIS A 10 12.45 4.51 -29.91
C HIS A 10 11.31 4.44 -30.94
N LEU A 11 10.75 3.24 -31.17
CA LEU A 11 9.62 3.06 -32.09
C LEU A 11 8.37 3.82 -31.62
N VAL A 12 8.12 3.88 -30.31
CA VAL A 12 7.01 4.66 -29.74
C VAL A 12 7.24 6.17 -29.90
N ALA A 13 8.46 6.64 -29.64
CA ALA A 13 8.82 8.04 -29.85
C ALA A 13 8.68 8.46 -31.32
N GLU A 14 9.05 7.60 -32.26
CA GLU A 14 8.91 7.84 -33.70
C GLU A 14 7.44 7.91 -34.13
N LYS A 15 6.60 6.98 -33.63
CA LYS A 15 5.15 7.01 -33.88
C LYS A 15 4.46 8.23 -33.28
N LEU A 16 4.89 8.67 -32.09
CA LEU A 16 4.38 9.89 -31.46
C LEU A 16 4.82 11.14 -32.23
N GLN A 17 6.03 11.16 -32.78
CA GLN A 17 6.53 12.24 -33.63
C GLN A 17 5.75 12.34 -34.95
N GLN A 18 5.45 11.21 -35.59
CA GLN A 18 4.59 11.18 -36.77
C GLN A 18 3.18 11.70 -36.45
N LYS A 19 2.60 11.29 -35.31
CA LYS A 19 1.30 11.82 -34.85
C LYS A 19 1.34 13.32 -34.52
N ALA A 20 2.44 13.82 -33.97
CA ALA A 20 2.63 15.25 -33.72
C ALA A 20 2.65 16.05 -35.03
N GLN A 21 3.35 15.55 -36.05
CA GLN A 21 3.39 16.17 -37.38
C GLN A 21 2.03 16.14 -38.08
N ASP A 22 1.28 15.04 -37.94
CA ASP A 22 -0.08 14.94 -38.49
C ASP A 22 -1.08 15.86 -37.75
N ALA A 23 -0.96 16.00 -36.42
CA ALA A 23 -1.75 16.95 -35.65
C ALA A 23 -1.45 18.40 -36.07
N GLN A 24 -0.18 18.72 -36.34
CA GLN A 24 0.24 20.02 -36.85
C GLN A 24 -0.32 20.31 -38.25
N ARG A 25 -0.28 19.32 -39.16
CA ARG A 25 -0.88 19.42 -40.51
C ARG A 25 -2.39 19.61 -40.48
N LYS A 26 -3.06 19.08 -39.45
CA LYS A 26 -4.51 19.21 -39.22
C LYS A 26 -4.89 20.50 -38.47
N GLY A 27 -3.93 21.39 -38.17
CA GLY A 27 -4.17 22.66 -37.49
C GLY A 27 -4.39 22.54 -35.97
N ASN A 28 -4.10 21.39 -35.37
CA ASN A 28 -4.29 21.15 -33.94
C ASN A 28 -2.97 21.37 -33.17
N GLU A 29 -2.57 22.63 -33.04
CA GLU A 29 -1.25 23.02 -32.50
C GLU A 29 -1.00 22.59 -31.06
N SER A 30 -2.05 22.57 -30.22
CA SER A 30 -1.95 22.17 -28.81
C SER A 30 -1.58 20.69 -28.68
N ALA A 31 -2.24 19.84 -29.47
CA ALA A 31 -1.95 18.41 -29.55
C ALA A 31 -0.56 18.15 -30.15
N ALA A 32 -0.17 18.89 -31.18
CA ALA A 32 1.16 18.78 -31.78
C ALA A 32 2.28 19.12 -30.77
N ARG A 33 2.12 20.21 -30.01
CA ARG A 33 3.07 20.62 -28.97
C ARG A 33 3.15 19.62 -27.83
N ALA A 34 2.01 19.12 -27.34
CA ALA A 34 1.97 18.12 -26.27
C ALA A 34 2.68 16.82 -26.68
N LEU A 35 2.39 16.31 -27.88
CA LEU A 35 3.02 15.09 -28.41
C LEU A 35 4.52 15.28 -28.66
N ALA A 36 4.95 16.45 -29.16
CA ALA A 36 6.36 16.77 -29.33
C ALA A 36 7.11 16.84 -27.99
N SER A 37 6.47 17.39 -26.94
CA SER A 37 7.01 17.38 -25.58
C SER A 37 7.21 15.96 -25.08
N SER A 38 6.20 15.09 -25.21
CA SER A 38 6.31 13.69 -24.78
C SER A 38 7.39 12.91 -25.55
N VAL A 39 7.61 13.23 -26.82
CA VAL A 39 8.74 12.65 -27.60
C VAL A 39 10.09 13.12 -27.05
N SER A 40 10.20 14.40 -26.68
CA SER A 40 11.40 14.94 -26.03
C SER A 40 11.67 14.24 -24.70
N ASP A 41 10.64 14.10 -23.86
CA ASP A 41 10.74 13.45 -22.55
C ASP A 41 11.16 11.97 -22.69
N LEU A 42 10.60 11.24 -23.65
CA LEU A 42 10.98 9.85 -23.93
C LEU A 42 12.43 9.73 -24.40
N ARG A 43 12.92 10.66 -25.22
CA ARG A 43 14.33 10.68 -25.65
C ARG A 43 15.28 10.99 -24.51
N GLN A 44 14.91 11.93 -23.65
CA GLN A 44 15.69 12.28 -22.47
C GLN A 44 15.74 11.13 -21.47
N ALA A 45 14.61 10.45 -21.24
CA ALA A 45 14.55 9.25 -20.41
C ALA A 45 15.42 8.11 -20.98
N MET A 46 15.43 7.92 -22.31
CA MET A 46 16.31 6.92 -22.94
C MET A 46 17.79 7.27 -22.78
N ALA A 47 18.17 8.54 -22.89
CA ALA A 47 19.55 8.98 -22.65
C ALA A 47 20.01 8.68 -21.22
N LEU A 48 19.15 8.96 -20.21
CA LEU A 48 19.44 8.65 -18.82
C LEU A 48 19.55 7.15 -18.55
N ILE A 49 18.70 6.32 -19.18
CA ILE A 49 18.79 4.86 -19.06
C ILE A 49 20.09 4.34 -19.71
N ALA A 50 20.51 4.90 -20.83
CA ALA A 50 21.77 4.55 -21.47
C ALA A 50 22.98 4.93 -20.59
N GLU A 51 22.96 6.12 -19.99
CA GLU A 51 23.97 6.58 -19.04
C GLU A 51 24.03 5.70 -17.79
N GLN A 52 22.89 5.35 -17.19
CA GLN A 52 22.85 4.43 -16.05
C GLN A 52 23.38 3.04 -16.40
N ARG A 53 23.11 2.55 -17.62
CA ARG A 53 23.69 1.29 -18.11
C ARG A 53 25.20 1.38 -18.27
N HIS A 54 25.70 2.46 -18.84
CA HIS A 54 27.13 2.70 -18.96
C HIS A 54 27.81 2.76 -17.58
N LEU A 55 27.20 3.46 -16.61
CA LEU A 55 27.68 3.50 -15.22
C LEU A 55 27.63 2.13 -14.53
N LEU A 56 26.59 1.32 -14.79
CA LEU A 56 26.48 -0.04 -14.26
C LEU A 56 27.50 -0.99 -14.90
N ALA A 57 27.74 -0.88 -16.20
CA ALA A 57 28.77 -1.63 -16.91
C ALA A 57 30.18 -1.28 -16.39
N ARG A 58 30.44 0.02 -16.17
CA ARG A 58 31.68 0.52 -15.55
C ARG A 58 31.87 -0.01 -14.12
N ARG A 59 30.81 -0.10 -13.32
CA ARG A 59 30.87 -0.70 -11.97
C ARG A 59 31.06 -2.21 -11.98
N ARG A 60 30.65 -2.90 -13.04
CA ARG A 60 30.84 -4.35 -13.22
C ARG A 60 32.17 -4.71 -13.88
N GLY A 61 32.91 -3.72 -14.40
CA GLY A 61 34.13 -3.96 -15.18
C GLY A 61 33.87 -4.61 -16.54
N GLU A 62 32.65 -4.46 -17.07
CA GLU A 62 32.17 -5.11 -18.31
C GLU A 62 32.09 -4.12 -19.50
N GLY A 63 32.64 -2.90 -19.35
CA GLY A 63 32.69 -1.95 -20.46
C GLY A 63 33.81 -2.32 -21.41
N ASP A 64 33.48 -2.53 -22.69
CA ASP A 64 34.47 -2.41 -23.76
C ASP A 64 35.10 -1.02 -23.60
N ASP A 65 36.41 -1.01 -23.34
CA ASP A 65 37.27 0.15 -23.39
C ASP A 65 37.32 0.67 -24.83
N GLU A 66 36.20 1.19 -25.36
CA GLU A 66 36.34 2.27 -26.33
C GLU A 66 37.05 3.37 -25.57
N GLU A 67 38.33 3.54 -25.89
CA GLU A 67 39.26 4.53 -25.39
C GLU A 67 38.55 5.89 -25.27
N ASP A 68 37.92 6.13 -24.12
CA ASP A 68 37.49 7.45 -23.70
C ASP A 68 38.82 8.20 -23.54
N ASP A 69 39.23 8.87 -24.62
CA ASP A 69 40.37 9.78 -24.64
C ASP A 69 40.07 10.86 -23.59
N ALA A 70 40.43 10.59 -22.33
CA ALA A 70 40.28 11.50 -21.22
C ALA A 70 40.92 12.86 -21.56
N ASP A 71 41.94 12.82 -22.41
CA ASP A 71 42.58 13.97 -23.01
C ASP A 71 41.67 14.80 -23.92
N ALA A 72 40.80 14.19 -24.72
CA ALA A 72 39.83 14.90 -25.56
C ALA A 72 38.82 15.71 -24.71
N HIS A 73 38.33 15.12 -23.62
CA HIS A 73 37.42 15.80 -22.69
C HIS A 73 38.09 16.96 -21.95
N VAL A 74 39.34 16.79 -21.50
CA VAL A 74 40.09 17.85 -20.84
C VAL A 74 40.39 18.99 -21.83
N GLN A 75 40.78 18.67 -23.07
CA GLN A 75 41.00 19.70 -24.10
C GLN A 75 39.71 20.46 -24.45
N GLU A 76 38.57 19.78 -24.52
CA GLU A 76 37.29 20.44 -24.69
C GLU A 76 36.98 21.40 -23.53
N LEU A 77 37.22 20.99 -22.29
CA LEU A 77 37.01 21.85 -21.12
C LEU A 77 37.94 23.07 -21.13
N VAL A 78 39.21 22.90 -21.52
CA VAL A 78 40.19 24.00 -21.67
C VAL A 78 39.70 25.01 -22.70
N THR A 79 39.21 24.56 -23.85
CA THR A 79 38.69 25.45 -24.90
C THR A 79 37.42 26.17 -24.46
N ARG A 80 36.52 25.52 -23.72
CA ARG A 80 35.32 26.14 -23.14
C ARG A 80 35.68 27.20 -22.10
N LEU A 81 36.62 26.92 -21.19
CA LEU A 81 37.10 27.89 -20.20
C LEU A 81 37.76 29.11 -20.87
N ALA A 82 38.55 28.92 -21.93
CA ALA A 82 39.13 30.02 -22.70
C ALA A 82 38.07 30.91 -23.35
N ARG A 83 36.96 30.33 -23.84
CA ARG A 83 35.82 31.12 -24.37
C ARG A 83 35.13 31.92 -23.27
N VAL A 84 34.93 31.34 -22.09
CA VAL A 84 34.31 32.03 -20.94
C VAL A 84 35.19 33.18 -20.45
N GLU A 85 36.51 32.96 -20.34
CA GLU A 85 37.50 34.00 -20.04
C GLU A 85 37.38 35.18 -21.01
N ALA A 86 37.37 34.90 -22.32
CA ALA A 86 37.23 35.94 -23.35
C ALA A 86 35.88 36.67 -23.29
N MET A 87 34.79 35.98 -22.98
CA MET A 87 33.47 36.61 -22.80
C MET A 87 33.42 37.51 -21.55
N LEU A 88 34.00 37.07 -20.43
CA LEU A 88 34.07 37.86 -19.21
C LEU A 88 34.95 39.09 -19.39
N GLY A 89 36.08 38.97 -20.11
CA GLY A 89 36.93 40.10 -20.48
C GLY A 89 36.19 41.14 -21.33
N LYS A 90 35.53 40.70 -22.41
CA LYS A 90 34.71 41.61 -23.25
C LYS A 90 33.59 42.29 -22.45
N LYS A 91 32.90 41.54 -21.59
CA LYS A 91 31.83 42.08 -20.75
C LYS A 91 32.36 43.05 -19.70
N SER A 92 33.57 42.80 -19.16
CA SER A 92 34.27 43.72 -18.27
C SER A 92 34.54 45.06 -18.98
N ASP A 93 35.08 45.03 -20.20
CA ASP A 93 35.35 46.23 -20.99
C ASP A 93 34.08 47.00 -21.36
N ASP A 94 33.00 46.30 -21.72
CA ASP A 94 31.68 46.92 -21.94
C ASP A 94 31.14 47.61 -20.67
N MET A 95 31.36 47.02 -19.50
CA MET A 95 30.95 47.62 -18.22
C MET A 95 31.79 48.84 -17.85
N LYS A 96 33.10 48.85 -18.19
CA LYS A 96 33.95 50.04 -18.07
C LYS A 96 33.48 51.16 -18.99
N ALA A 97 33.18 50.85 -20.26
CA ALA A 97 32.68 51.81 -21.23
C ALA A 97 31.34 52.45 -20.81
N LYS A 98 30.52 51.71 -20.03
CA LYS A 98 29.25 52.18 -19.45
C LYS A 98 29.41 52.91 -18.11
N GLY A 99 30.64 53.11 -17.61
CA GLY A 99 30.93 53.80 -16.36
C GLY A 99 30.63 53.00 -15.09
N ASN A 100 30.45 51.68 -15.19
CA ASN A 100 30.21 50.82 -14.04
C ASN A 100 31.49 50.06 -13.65
N GLU A 101 32.40 50.78 -12.99
CA GLU A 101 33.75 50.30 -12.65
C GLU A 101 33.74 49.12 -11.67
N ASN A 102 32.81 49.09 -10.71
CA ASN A 102 32.71 47.99 -9.74
C ASN A 102 32.32 46.68 -10.41
N ALA A 103 31.34 46.71 -11.33
CA ALA A 103 30.93 45.52 -12.08
C ALA A 103 32.03 45.07 -13.05
N ALA A 104 32.75 46.01 -13.67
CA ALA A 104 33.91 45.69 -14.50
C ALA A 104 35.03 45.02 -13.70
N ALA A 105 35.37 45.55 -12.53
CA ALA A 105 36.39 44.97 -11.65
C ALA A 105 36.02 43.53 -11.21
N ALA A 106 34.76 43.29 -10.85
CA ALA A 106 34.28 41.95 -10.49
C ALA A 106 34.32 40.96 -11.67
N LEU A 107 33.96 41.39 -12.88
CA LEU A 107 34.05 40.56 -14.09
C LEU A 107 35.51 40.27 -14.48
N GLN A 108 36.41 41.26 -14.32
CA GLN A 108 37.84 41.08 -14.54
C GLN A 108 38.44 40.08 -13.56
N GLN A 109 38.07 40.16 -12.28
CA GLN A 109 38.49 39.20 -11.27
C GLN A 109 37.98 37.80 -11.62
N SER A 110 36.71 37.67 -12.01
CA SER A 110 36.13 36.40 -12.45
C SER A 110 36.85 35.82 -13.66
N ALA A 111 37.21 36.64 -14.65
CA ALA A 111 38.01 36.23 -15.80
C ALA A 111 39.40 35.71 -15.37
N SER A 112 40.07 36.41 -14.46
CA SER A 112 41.38 35.98 -13.92
C SER A 112 41.30 34.66 -13.15
N THR A 113 40.21 34.41 -12.42
CA THR A 113 39.99 33.14 -11.72
C THR A 113 39.74 32.00 -12.71
N VAL A 114 38.99 32.23 -13.78
CA VAL A 114 38.77 31.25 -14.86
C VAL A 114 40.10 30.93 -15.56
N GLU A 115 40.93 31.92 -15.84
CA GLU A 115 42.27 31.72 -16.42
C GLU A 115 43.17 30.88 -15.50
N GLN A 116 43.20 31.19 -14.20
CA GLN A 116 43.96 30.42 -13.21
C GLN A 116 43.45 28.96 -13.11
N GLY A 117 42.13 28.76 -13.11
CA GLY A 117 41.52 27.44 -13.13
C GLY A 117 41.92 26.63 -14.36
N ARG A 118 41.93 27.27 -15.54
CA ARG A 118 42.38 26.66 -16.80
C ARG A 118 43.86 26.25 -16.76
N LYS A 119 44.74 27.10 -16.20
CA LYS A 119 46.17 26.77 -16.03
C LYS A 119 46.38 25.57 -15.12
N ARG A 120 45.72 25.55 -13.96
CA ARG A 120 45.81 24.41 -13.02
C ARG A 120 45.32 23.10 -13.63
N LEU A 121 44.23 23.14 -14.40
CA LEU A 121 43.72 21.97 -15.11
C LEU A 121 44.76 21.40 -16.09
N MET A 122 45.44 22.26 -16.86
CA MET A 122 46.52 21.85 -17.77
C MET A 122 47.74 21.30 -17.03
N GLU A 123 48.14 21.93 -15.93
CA GLU A 123 49.24 21.44 -15.07
C GLU A 123 48.91 20.06 -14.49
N GLN A 124 47.68 19.85 -14.03
CA GLN A 124 47.20 18.56 -13.54
C GLN A 124 47.19 17.52 -14.66
N GLN A 125 46.73 17.85 -15.86
CA GLN A 125 46.76 16.94 -17.00
C GLN A 125 48.20 16.53 -17.35
N GLN A 126 49.14 17.49 -17.42
CA GLN A 126 50.55 17.18 -17.65
C GLN A 126 51.14 16.29 -16.55
N THR A 127 50.76 16.51 -15.30
CA THR A 127 51.19 15.70 -14.16
C THR A 127 50.66 14.27 -14.27
N ILE A 128 49.37 14.11 -14.58
CA ILE A 128 48.71 12.82 -14.76
C ILE A 128 49.34 12.07 -15.95
N PHE A 129 49.51 12.72 -17.09
CA PHE A 129 50.17 12.14 -18.25
C PHE A 129 51.60 11.69 -17.94
N GLY A 130 52.35 12.49 -17.18
CA GLY A 130 53.67 12.11 -16.70
C GLY A 130 53.66 10.91 -15.75
N LEU A 131 52.65 10.78 -14.88
CA LEU A 131 52.46 9.63 -14.00
C LEU A 131 52.07 8.37 -14.78
N LEU A 132 51.11 8.47 -15.70
CA LEU A 132 50.68 7.37 -16.57
C LEU A 132 51.84 6.87 -17.43
N GLY A 133 52.57 7.77 -18.08
CA GLY A 133 53.76 7.40 -18.84
C GLY A 133 54.87 6.78 -17.98
N ARG A 134 54.97 7.11 -16.68
CA ARG A 134 55.87 6.40 -15.75
C ARG A 134 55.33 5.02 -15.38
N TRP A 135 54.02 4.89 -15.18
CA TRP A 135 53.35 3.62 -14.90
C TRP A 135 53.46 2.64 -16.07
N GLU A 136 53.18 3.07 -17.30
CA GLU A 136 53.37 2.26 -18.51
C GLU A 136 54.81 1.78 -18.68
N ARG A 137 55.80 2.62 -18.31
CA ARG A 137 57.20 2.20 -18.31
C ARG A 137 57.46 1.09 -17.28
N LEU A 138 56.89 1.18 -16.09
CA LEU A 138 57.02 0.18 -15.03
C LEU A 138 56.32 -1.12 -15.42
N GLU A 139 55.09 -1.02 -15.92
CA GLU A 139 54.28 -2.13 -16.41
C GLU A 139 54.99 -2.84 -17.58
N GLY A 140 55.55 -2.11 -18.54
CA GLY A 140 56.32 -2.72 -19.65
C GLY A 140 57.57 -3.49 -19.20
N VAL A 141 58.19 -3.13 -18.07
CA VAL A 141 59.31 -3.88 -17.47
C VAL A 141 58.79 -5.07 -16.64
N LEU A 142 57.63 -4.94 -15.99
CA LEU A 142 56.96 -6.04 -15.29
C LEU A 142 56.34 -7.08 -16.25
N ASP A 143 55.93 -6.69 -17.44
CA ASP A 143 55.37 -7.62 -18.42
C ASP A 143 56.44 -8.24 -19.32
N GLY A 144 57.68 -7.77 -19.26
CA GLY A 144 58.75 -8.17 -20.18
C GLY A 144 58.59 -7.62 -21.61
N LYS A 145 57.49 -6.92 -21.91
CA LYS A 145 57.13 -6.39 -23.25
C LYS A 145 58.15 -5.41 -23.84
N LYS A 146 58.98 -4.76 -23.01
CA LYS A 146 59.97 -3.78 -23.48
C LYS A 146 61.24 -4.38 -24.09
N ASN A 147 61.42 -5.69 -24.04
CA ASN A 147 62.57 -6.33 -24.65
C ASN A 147 62.30 -6.62 -26.13
N GLY A 148 62.58 -5.63 -26.98
CA GLY A 148 62.95 -5.92 -28.36
C GLY A 148 64.19 -6.83 -28.34
N ARG A 149 63.99 -8.11 -28.68
CA ARG A 149 64.96 -9.22 -28.58
C ARG A 149 65.17 -9.75 -27.16
N GLU A 150 64.16 -10.39 -26.61
CA GLU A 150 64.47 -11.66 -25.93
C GLU A 150 64.87 -12.62 -27.06
N ASP A 151 66.16 -12.90 -27.20
CA ASP A 151 66.59 -14.06 -27.97
C ASP A 151 65.92 -15.25 -27.26
N ASP A 152 64.90 -15.85 -27.88
CA ASP A 152 64.13 -16.98 -27.32
C ASP A 152 65.03 -18.12 -26.80
N THR A 153 66.28 -18.16 -27.28
CA THR A 153 67.35 -19.07 -26.87
C THR A 153 67.89 -18.83 -25.46
N GLU A 154 67.78 -17.63 -24.87
CA GLU A 154 68.20 -17.37 -23.48
C GLU A 154 67.22 -17.96 -22.46
N LEU A 155 65.95 -18.16 -22.79
CA LEU A 155 64.95 -18.74 -21.88
C LEU A 155 65.02 -20.28 -21.80
N GLU A 156 65.69 -20.92 -22.76
CA GLU A 156 65.83 -22.38 -22.83
C GLU A 156 66.78 -22.95 -21.76
N THR A 157 67.79 -22.19 -21.35
CA THR A 157 68.76 -22.64 -20.34
C THR A 157 68.45 -22.08 -18.96
N PRO A 158 68.70 -22.84 -17.87
CA PRO A 158 68.54 -22.32 -16.50
C PRO A 158 69.36 -21.04 -16.25
N HIS A 159 70.55 -20.95 -16.85
CA HIS A 159 71.45 -19.81 -16.68
C HIS A 159 70.94 -18.57 -17.43
N GLY A 160 70.44 -18.74 -18.66
CA GLY A 160 69.85 -17.63 -19.41
C GLY A 160 68.55 -17.10 -18.76
N ARG A 161 67.73 -17.97 -18.14
CA ARG A 161 66.59 -17.51 -17.31
C ARG A 161 67.03 -16.67 -16.11
N HIS A 162 68.11 -17.04 -15.44
CA HIS A 162 68.66 -16.24 -14.34
C HIS A 162 69.19 -14.90 -14.84
N ILE A 163 69.87 -14.87 -15.98
CA ILE A 163 70.38 -13.64 -16.61
C ILE A 163 69.22 -12.72 -17.02
N ALA A 164 68.18 -13.24 -17.66
CA ALA A 164 66.98 -12.49 -18.02
C ALA A 164 66.29 -11.90 -16.78
N ARG A 165 66.18 -12.68 -15.70
CA ARG A 165 65.62 -12.23 -14.42
C ARG A 165 66.47 -11.11 -13.80
N ILE A 166 67.80 -11.24 -13.81
CA ILE A 166 68.70 -10.20 -13.29
C ILE A 166 68.57 -8.92 -14.12
N ARG A 167 68.55 -9.01 -15.46
CA ARG A 167 68.35 -7.84 -16.33
C ARG A 167 67.02 -7.14 -16.03
N ARG A 168 65.94 -7.91 -15.86
CA ARG A 168 64.62 -7.37 -15.51
C ARG A 168 64.61 -6.69 -14.14
N LEU A 169 65.30 -7.26 -13.13
CA LEU A 169 65.42 -6.64 -11.81
C LEU A 169 66.21 -5.32 -11.86
N VAL A 170 67.29 -5.25 -12.64
CA VAL A 170 68.08 -4.01 -12.83
C VAL A 170 67.24 -2.94 -13.54
N GLN A 171 66.42 -3.31 -14.52
CA GLN A 171 65.51 -2.38 -15.19
C GLN A 171 64.41 -1.89 -14.24
N LEU A 172 63.86 -2.77 -13.38
CA LEU A 172 62.89 -2.38 -12.35
C LEU A 172 63.50 -1.42 -11.35
N GLU A 173 64.72 -1.70 -10.88
CA GLU A 173 65.47 -0.82 -9.99
C GLU A 173 65.67 0.56 -10.61
N ALA A 174 66.06 0.63 -11.88
CA ALA A 174 66.23 1.90 -12.59
C ALA A 174 64.92 2.71 -12.68
N VAL A 175 63.80 2.05 -13.00
CA VAL A 175 62.48 2.71 -13.08
C VAL A 175 61.98 3.14 -11.70
N VAL A 176 62.18 2.32 -10.67
CA VAL A 176 61.79 2.65 -9.28
C VAL A 176 62.61 3.83 -8.75
N MET A 177 63.91 3.85 -9.00
CA MET A 177 64.79 4.96 -8.63
C MET A 177 64.47 6.27 -9.36
N GLU A 178 63.95 6.19 -10.60
CA GLU A 178 63.46 7.35 -11.35
C GLU A 178 62.12 7.88 -10.79
N ILE A 179 61.23 6.99 -10.35
CA ILE A 179 59.90 7.35 -9.81
C ILE A 179 59.98 7.89 -8.38
N CYS A 180 60.87 7.34 -7.56
CA CYS A 180 61.00 7.64 -6.14
C CYS A 180 62.43 8.09 -5.79
N PRO A 181 62.87 9.28 -6.25
CA PRO A 181 64.19 9.78 -5.92
C PRO A 181 64.28 10.07 -4.41
N GLY A 182 64.98 9.19 -3.68
CA GLY A 182 65.24 9.35 -2.24
C GLY A 182 64.49 8.39 -1.31
N TYR A 183 63.68 7.47 -1.83
CA TYR A 183 63.14 6.39 -0.99
C TYR A 183 64.26 5.43 -0.58
N THR A 184 64.36 5.19 0.72
CA THR A 184 65.29 4.20 1.27
C THR A 184 64.64 2.81 1.29
N GLU A 185 65.45 1.76 1.20
CA GLU A 185 64.98 0.37 1.31
C GLU A 185 64.13 0.16 2.58
N ASP A 186 64.49 0.83 3.67
CA ASP A 186 63.79 0.78 4.95
C ASP A 186 62.38 1.38 4.90
N GLU A 187 62.17 2.45 4.13
CA GLU A 187 60.84 3.06 3.97
C GLU A 187 59.91 2.15 3.18
N VAL A 188 60.40 1.55 2.10
CA VAL A 188 59.65 0.56 1.31
C VAL A 188 59.30 -0.66 2.17
N ARG A 189 60.24 -1.14 3.00
CA ARG A 189 60.02 -2.26 3.91
C ARG A 189 58.93 -1.95 4.95
N LYS A 190 58.95 -0.77 5.55
CA LYS A 190 57.92 -0.33 6.52
C LYS A 190 56.54 -0.20 5.90
N GLU A 191 56.44 0.27 4.66
CA GLU A 191 55.16 0.33 3.95
C GLU A 191 54.64 -1.09 3.63
N LEU A 192 55.52 -2.01 3.21
CA LEU A 192 55.15 -3.41 2.98
C LEU A 192 54.65 -4.11 4.25
N GLU A 193 55.26 -3.85 5.41
CA GLU A 193 54.80 -4.38 6.69
C GLU A 193 53.43 -3.82 7.10
N ARG A 194 53.21 -2.51 6.88
CA ARG A 194 51.90 -1.88 7.11
C ARG A 194 50.81 -2.47 6.21
N LEU A 195 51.10 -2.68 4.93
CA LEU A 195 50.16 -3.31 4.00
C LEU A 195 49.83 -4.74 4.43
N LYS A 196 50.83 -5.54 4.80
CA LYS A 196 50.61 -6.91 5.29
C LYS A 196 49.75 -6.95 6.56
N GLN A 197 49.92 -5.97 7.45
CA GLN A 197 49.12 -5.87 8.66
C GLN A 197 47.68 -5.46 8.33
N GLY A 198 47.50 -4.49 7.43
CA GLY A 198 46.18 -4.09 6.94
C GLY A 198 45.43 -5.23 6.23
N ASP A 199 46.12 -6.06 5.45
CA ASP A 199 45.51 -7.22 4.81
C ASP A 199 44.96 -8.23 5.82
N LYS A 200 45.69 -8.48 6.92
CA LYS A 200 45.22 -9.37 8.01
C LYS A 200 43.98 -8.82 8.71
N GLU A 201 43.99 -7.53 9.02
CA GLU A 201 42.84 -6.86 9.67
C GLU A 201 41.62 -6.86 8.75
N LEU A 202 41.84 -6.72 7.45
CA LEU A 202 40.78 -6.78 6.44
C LEU A 202 40.22 -8.21 6.30
N GLU A 203 41.06 -9.24 6.42
CA GLU A 203 40.63 -10.63 6.44
C GLU A 203 39.76 -10.93 7.67
N THR A 204 40.19 -10.51 8.86
CA THR A 204 39.38 -10.67 10.09
C THR A 204 38.06 -9.91 10.01
N ALA A 205 38.06 -8.67 9.49
CA ALA A 205 36.84 -7.90 9.32
C ALA A 205 35.87 -8.53 8.30
N ARG A 206 36.39 -9.25 7.30
CA ARG A 206 35.57 -10.01 6.35
C ARG A 206 34.94 -11.22 7.01
N GLU A 207 35.68 -11.94 7.86
CA GLU A 207 35.15 -13.07 8.62
C GLU A 207 34.02 -12.62 9.55
N ASP A 208 34.26 -11.56 10.35
CA ASP A 208 33.25 -10.96 11.24
C ASP A 208 32.00 -10.52 10.47
N ALA A 209 32.17 -9.95 9.27
CA ALA A 209 31.05 -9.51 8.43
C ALA A 209 30.22 -10.69 7.91
N VAL A 210 30.86 -11.82 7.57
CA VAL A 210 30.17 -13.04 7.16
C VAL A 210 29.39 -13.64 8.34
N GLU A 211 30.00 -13.72 9.51
CA GLU A 211 29.31 -14.21 10.72
C GLU A 211 28.10 -13.34 11.07
N ALA A 212 28.26 -12.02 11.03
CA ALA A 212 27.15 -11.08 11.25
C ALA A 212 26.03 -11.25 10.21
N GLN A 213 26.38 -11.49 8.95
CA GLN A 213 25.41 -11.73 7.89
C GLN A 213 24.64 -13.05 8.09
N GLU A 214 25.32 -14.10 8.58
CA GLU A 214 24.68 -15.37 8.91
C GLU A 214 23.72 -15.24 10.09
N MET A 215 24.12 -14.53 11.16
CA MET A 215 23.24 -14.25 12.30
C MET A 215 22.00 -13.45 11.86
N LEU A 216 22.18 -12.39 11.07
CA LEU A 216 21.07 -11.59 10.54
C LEU A 216 20.09 -12.46 9.72
N LYS A 217 20.62 -13.40 8.93
CA LYS A 217 19.79 -14.33 8.15
C LYS A 217 18.98 -15.24 9.07
N GLN A 218 19.57 -15.78 10.13
CA GLN A 218 18.86 -16.61 11.10
C GLN A 218 17.76 -15.81 11.83
N GLU A 219 18.06 -14.59 12.29
CA GLU A 219 17.08 -13.72 12.94
C GLU A 219 15.92 -13.36 11.99
N SER A 220 16.22 -13.09 10.71
CA SER A 220 15.20 -12.78 9.72
C SER A 220 14.23 -13.95 9.47
N LEU A 221 14.74 -15.19 9.50
CA LEU A 221 13.91 -16.39 9.38
C LEU A 221 13.03 -16.57 10.61
N ALA A 222 13.59 -16.43 11.81
CA ALA A 222 12.82 -16.52 13.06
C ALA A 222 11.71 -15.46 13.15
N LEU A 223 11.98 -14.24 12.68
CA LEU A 223 10.99 -13.16 12.66
C LEU A 223 9.85 -13.46 11.68
N GLU A 224 10.15 -14.02 10.52
CA GLU A 224 9.13 -14.43 9.55
C GLU A 224 8.27 -15.59 10.07
N GLU A 225 8.87 -16.57 10.76
CA GLU A 225 8.13 -17.65 11.43
C GLU A 225 7.17 -17.11 12.51
N LEU A 226 7.66 -16.23 13.38
CA LEU A 226 6.84 -15.57 14.40
C LEU A 226 5.68 -14.77 13.79
N LYS A 227 5.95 -14.07 12.68
CA LYS A 227 4.93 -13.31 11.96
C LYS A 227 3.85 -14.22 11.39
N GLN A 228 4.22 -15.37 10.82
CA GLN A 228 3.24 -16.34 10.34
C GLN A 228 2.42 -16.95 11.47
N GLU A 229 3.03 -17.27 12.62
CA GLU A 229 2.30 -17.74 13.80
C GLU A 229 1.33 -16.69 14.34
N MET A 230 1.73 -15.42 14.40
CA MET A 230 0.88 -14.30 14.78
C MET A 230 -0.34 -14.17 13.86
N GLU A 231 -0.17 -14.27 12.54
CA GLU A 231 -1.29 -14.21 11.60
C GLU A 231 -2.24 -15.40 11.78
N ARG A 232 -1.71 -16.62 11.98
CA ARG A 232 -2.54 -17.80 12.29
C ARG A 232 -3.33 -17.61 13.59
N MET A 233 -2.73 -17.02 14.61
CA MET A 233 -3.39 -16.72 15.89
C MET A 233 -4.49 -15.67 15.73
N LYS A 234 -4.23 -14.60 14.98
CA LYS A 234 -5.23 -13.57 14.67
C LYS A 234 -6.43 -14.15 13.92
N GLU A 235 -6.19 -15.02 12.95
CA GLU A 235 -7.27 -15.66 12.19
C GLU A 235 -8.13 -16.56 13.09
N LYS A 236 -7.52 -17.36 13.96
CA LYS A 236 -8.23 -18.17 14.95
C LYS A 236 -9.06 -17.31 15.90
N GLU A 237 -8.50 -16.20 16.36
CA GLU A 237 -9.20 -15.28 17.26
C GLU A 237 -10.37 -14.58 16.56
N ARG A 238 -10.21 -14.20 15.28
CA ARG A 238 -11.31 -13.65 14.46
C ARG A 238 -12.45 -14.66 14.32
N LEU A 239 -12.13 -15.93 14.03
CA LEU A 239 -13.14 -16.98 13.93
C LEU A 239 -13.91 -17.17 15.24
N ARG A 240 -13.22 -17.17 16.39
CA ARG A 240 -13.89 -17.22 17.71
C ARG A 240 -14.81 -16.03 17.93
N GLN A 241 -14.37 -14.82 17.59
CA GLN A 241 -15.19 -13.62 17.71
C GLN A 241 -16.41 -13.66 16.79
N GLU A 242 -16.27 -14.21 15.57
CA GLU A 242 -17.39 -14.44 14.65
C GLU A 242 -18.37 -15.48 15.21
N GLU A 243 -17.89 -16.60 15.76
CA GLU A 243 -18.72 -17.62 16.42
C GLU A 243 -19.47 -17.06 17.63
N ASP A 244 -18.80 -16.31 18.51
CA ASP A 244 -19.42 -15.66 19.66
C ASP A 244 -20.48 -14.63 19.24
N ALA A 245 -20.21 -13.87 18.18
CA ALA A 245 -21.17 -12.91 17.62
C ALA A 245 -22.43 -13.61 17.06
N MET A 246 -22.25 -14.71 16.33
CA MET A 246 -23.38 -15.52 15.82
C MET A 246 -24.20 -16.11 16.97
N LEU A 247 -23.56 -16.60 18.03
CA LEU A 247 -24.25 -17.16 19.19
C LEU A 247 -25.07 -16.10 19.93
N LEU A 248 -24.52 -14.88 20.07
CA LEU A 248 -25.25 -13.75 20.65
C LEU A 248 -26.43 -13.31 19.78
N GLU A 249 -26.28 -13.33 18.45
CA GLU A 249 -27.38 -13.05 17.52
C GLU A 249 -28.50 -14.09 17.64
N GLN A 250 -28.16 -15.38 17.67
CA GLN A 250 -29.12 -16.47 17.88
C GLN A 250 -29.85 -16.34 19.22
N GLN A 251 -29.14 -15.99 20.30
CA GLN A 251 -29.78 -15.73 21.61
C GLN A 251 -30.74 -14.54 21.55
N ARG A 252 -30.39 -13.46 20.84
CA ARG A 252 -31.28 -12.30 20.65
C ARG A 252 -32.53 -12.68 19.88
N GLU A 253 -32.41 -13.43 18.80
CA GLU A 253 -33.55 -13.92 18.03
C GLU A 253 -34.46 -14.82 18.87
N ALA A 254 -33.89 -15.72 19.66
CA ALA A 254 -34.65 -16.58 20.58
C ALA A 254 -35.40 -15.76 21.64
N CYS A 255 -34.77 -14.74 22.22
CA CYS A 255 -35.44 -13.82 23.14
C CYS A 255 -36.58 -13.05 22.46
N GLN A 256 -36.38 -12.56 21.23
CA GLN A 256 -37.43 -11.86 20.48
C GLN A 256 -38.62 -12.78 20.15
N ALA A 257 -38.36 -14.02 19.74
CA ALA A 257 -39.41 -15.01 19.50
C ALA A 257 -40.21 -15.32 20.77
N MET A 258 -39.52 -15.47 21.91
CA MET A 258 -40.17 -15.70 23.19
C MET A 258 -41.01 -14.49 23.64
N GLU A 259 -40.51 -13.26 23.45
CA GLU A 259 -41.31 -12.06 23.70
C GLU A 259 -42.56 -11.98 22.82
N GLN A 260 -42.48 -12.39 21.55
CA GLN A 260 -43.64 -12.44 20.66
C GLN A 260 -44.68 -13.45 21.16
N LEU A 261 -44.26 -14.66 21.54
CA LEU A 261 -45.15 -15.67 22.12
C LEU A 261 -45.83 -15.18 23.40
N VAL A 262 -45.09 -14.50 24.29
CA VAL A 262 -45.67 -13.91 25.50
C VAL A 262 -46.71 -12.84 25.14
N ARG A 263 -46.41 -11.95 24.18
CA ARG A 263 -47.38 -10.95 23.72
C ARG A 263 -48.63 -11.58 23.11
N GLU A 264 -48.49 -12.64 22.32
CA GLU A 264 -49.63 -13.38 21.73
C GLU A 264 -50.47 -14.06 22.81
N SER A 265 -49.83 -14.73 23.77
CA SER A 265 -50.48 -15.34 24.94
C SER A 265 -51.25 -14.30 25.75
N ASP A 266 -50.65 -13.13 26.02
CA ASP A 266 -51.32 -12.04 26.75
C ASP A 266 -52.55 -11.52 25.99
N GLN A 267 -52.47 -11.38 24.66
CA GLN A 267 -53.62 -11.00 23.84
C GLN A 267 -54.72 -12.05 23.88
N GLU A 268 -54.38 -13.33 23.85
CA GLU A 268 -55.34 -14.42 23.91
C GLU A 268 -56.02 -14.51 25.28
N ILE A 269 -55.25 -14.36 26.37
CA ILE A 269 -55.79 -14.25 27.73
C ILE A 269 -56.75 -13.06 27.83
N GLN A 270 -56.41 -11.89 27.27
CA GLN A 270 -57.29 -10.73 27.25
C GLN A 270 -58.60 -11.03 26.49
N ARG A 271 -58.53 -11.68 25.31
CA ARG A 271 -59.73 -12.07 24.55
C ARG A 271 -60.60 -13.05 25.33
N MET A 272 -60.01 -14.08 25.94
CA MET A 272 -60.74 -15.04 26.77
C MET A 272 -61.37 -14.37 27.98
N THR A 273 -60.65 -13.45 28.63
CA THR A 273 -61.15 -12.69 29.79
C THR A 273 -62.35 -11.82 29.40
N GLN A 274 -62.28 -11.12 28.26
CA GLN A 274 -63.41 -10.35 27.73
C GLN A 274 -64.61 -11.24 27.36
N SER A 275 -64.37 -12.36 26.69
CA SER A 275 -65.43 -13.32 26.36
C SER A 275 -66.10 -13.90 27.61
N ALA A 276 -65.33 -14.22 28.65
CA ALA A 276 -65.84 -14.72 29.92
C ALA A 276 -66.64 -13.64 30.67
N ALA A 277 -66.21 -12.37 30.60
CA ALA A 277 -66.94 -11.24 31.17
C ALA A 277 -68.31 -11.05 30.48
N ILE A 278 -68.35 -11.07 29.14
CA ILE A 278 -69.61 -10.96 28.37
C ILE A 278 -70.54 -12.14 28.71
N GLN A 279 -70.03 -13.37 28.74
CA GLN A 279 -70.84 -14.53 29.13
C GLN A 279 -71.37 -14.43 30.56
N ALA A 280 -70.59 -13.88 31.50
CA ALA A 280 -71.05 -13.66 32.86
C ALA A 280 -72.17 -12.60 32.93
N GLU A 281 -72.07 -11.53 32.13
CA GLU A 281 -73.11 -10.50 31.99
C GLU A 281 -74.40 -11.09 31.38
N ASP A 282 -74.31 -11.87 30.31
CA ASP A 282 -75.44 -12.54 29.68
C ASP A 282 -76.13 -13.51 30.65
N MET A 283 -75.35 -14.31 31.38
CA MET A 283 -75.87 -15.22 32.40
C MET A 283 -76.57 -14.46 33.53
N GLN A 284 -76.05 -13.30 33.93
CA GLN A 284 -76.68 -12.46 34.93
C GLN A 284 -77.99 -11.84 34.41
N ALA A 285 -78.03 -11.39 33.15
CA ALA A 285 -79.24 -10.88 32.51
C ALA A 285 -80.34 -11.95 32.44
N LEU A 286 -79.99 -13.17 32.00
CA LEU A 286 -80.92 -14.31 31.97
C LEU A 286 -81.43 -14.67 33.38
N ARG A 287 -80.58 -14.61 34.41
CA ARG A 287 -81.01 -14.83 35.80
C ARG A 287 -82.07 -13.81 36.23
N VAL A 288 -81.84 -12.53 35.94
CA VAL A 288 -82.80 -11.45 36.25
C VAL A 288 -84.12 -11.66 35.48
N GLU A 289 -84.06 -12.07 34.22
CA GLU A 289 -85.25 -12.36 33.42
C GLU A 289 -86.03 -13.57 33.97
N ILE A 290 -85.34 -14.65 34.38
CA ILE A 290 -85.96 -15.81 35.04
C ILE A 290 -86.64 -15.41 36.35
N GLU A 291 -85.97 -14.60 37.18
CA GLU A 291 -86.54 -14.09 38.44
C GLU A 291 -87.79 -13.23 38.18
N SER A 292 -87.75 -12.36 37.16
CA SER A 292 -88.90 -11.58 36.71
C SER A 292 -90.06 -12.47 36.26
N MET A 293 -89.80 -13.43 35.37
CA MET A 293 -90.80 -14.39 34.87
C MET A 293 -91.38 -15.24 36.00
N ALA A 294 -90.57 -15.65 36.97
CA ALA A 294 -91.03 -16.37 38.15
C ALA A 294 -91.99 -15.50 39.00
N SER A 295 -91.65 -14.23 39.22
CA SER A 295 -92.51 -13.28 39.94
C SER A 295 -93.83 -13.00 39.21
N GLU A 296 -93.81 -12.92 37.88
CA GLU A 296 -95.00 -12.75 37.06
C GLU A 296 -95.88 -14.00 37.07
N LYS A 297 -95.27 -15.20 36.97
CA LYS A 297 -95.97 -16.47 37.14
C LYS A 297 -96.67 -16.53 38.49
N GLU A 298 -95.99 -16.20 39.59
CA GLU A 298 -96.60 -16.17 40.93
C GLU A 298 -97.74 -15.16 41.04
N ARG A 299 -97.62 -14.00 40.38
CA ARG A 299 -98.70 -13.02 40.30
C ARG A 299 -99.91 -13.58 39.54
N LEU A 300 -99.69 -14.19 38.37
CA LEU A 300 -100.75 -14.81 37.57
C LEU A 300 -101.42 -15.97 38.30
N VAL A 301 -100.66 -16.82 38.97
CA VAL A 301 -101.21 -17.91 39.80
C VAL A 301 -102.11 -17.35 40.89
N ARG A 302 -101.69 -16.29 41.58
CA ARG A 302 -102.52 -15.61 42.60
C ARG A 302 -103.78 -14.99 41.99
N ALA A 303 -103.66 -14.31 40.84
CA ALA A 303 -104.81 -13.71 40.15
C ALA A 303 -105.81 -14.79 39.70
N HIS A 304 -105.33 -15.86 39.07
CA HIS A 304 -106.15 -16.99 38.64
C HIS A 304 -106.79 -17.71 39.84
N ALA A 305 -106.07 -17.91 40.95
CA ALA A 305 -106.65 -18.46 42.16
C ALA A 305 -107.79 -17.59 42.71
N ALA A 306 -107.60 -16.26 42.74
CA ALA A 306 -108.64 -15.33 43.16
C ALA A 306 -109.85 -15.34 42.21
N GLU A 307 -109.64 -15.40 40.89
CA GLU A 307 -110.72 -15.53 39.90
C GLU A 307 -111.48 -16.86 40.05
N VAL A 308 -110.78 -17.97 40.31
CA VAL A 308 -111.41 -19.27 40.56
C VAL A 308 -112.23 -19.24 41.86
N GLU A 309 -111.71 -18.66 42.94
CA GLU A 309 -112.44 -18.47 44.19
C GLU A 309 -113.69 -17.59 43.96
N GLU A 310 -113.57 -16.51 43.19
CA GLU A 310 -114.70 -15.65 42.84
C GLU A 310 -115.75 -16.40 42.02
N LEU A 311 -115.34 -17.13 40.98
CA LEU A 311 -116.24 -17.94 40.15
C LEU A 311 -116.90 -19.07 40.96
N GLN A 312 -116.17 -19.71 41.86
CA GLN A 312 -116.73 -20.70 42.79
C GLN A 312 -117.76 -20.06 43.72
N GLY A 313 -117.47 -18.88 44.28
CA GLY A 313 -118.44 -18.13 45.08
C GLY A 313 -119.67 -17.70 44.29
N GLN A 314 -119.52 -17.29 43.02
CA GLN A 314 -120.64 -17.02 42.12
C GLN A 314 -121.45 -18.29 41.82
N LEU A 315 -120.80 -19.43 41.59
CA LEU A 315 -121.45 -20.71 41.36
C LEU A 315 -122.21 -21.18 42.62
N GLU A 316 -121.61 -21.06 43.80
CA GLU A 316 -122.24 -21.39 45.07
C GLU A 316 -123.46 -20.51 45.32
N SER A 317 -123.33 -19.19 45.08
CA SER A 317 -124.46 -18.26 45.12
C SER A 317 -125.56 -18.60 44.09
N ALA A 318 -125.20 -19.06 42.90
CA ALA A 318 -126.14 -19.50 41.88
C ALA A 318 -126.82 -20.83 42.24
N ILE A 319 -126.09 -21.77 42.86
CA ILE A 319 -126.63 -23.02 43.39
C ILE A 319 -127.60 -22.73 44.53
N ASP A 320 -127.25 -21.86 45.48
CA ASP A 320 -128.14 -21.43 46.56
C ASP A 320 -129.39 -20.74 46.00
N SER A 321 -129.25 -19.95 44.95
CA SER A 321 -130.36 -19.32 44.21
C SER A 321 -131.26 -20.34 43.47
N LEU A 322 -130.71 -21.48 43.04
CA LEU A 322 -131.46 -22.58 42.43
C LEU A 322 -132.10 -23.50 43.48
N SER A 323 -131.43 -23.72 44.60
CA SER A 323 -131.93 -24.50 45.75
C SER A 323 -133.11 -23.79 46.41
N THR A 324 -133.03 -22.47 46.60
CA THR A 324 -134.16 -21.65 47.06
C THR A 324 -135.34 -21.65 46.07
N LYS A 325 -135.09 -21.71 44.76
CA LYS A 325 -136.13 -21.91 43.74
C LYS A 325 -136.70 -23.33 43.70
N ALA A 326 -135.92 -24.35 44.07
CA ALA A 326 -136.40 -25.73 44.20
C ALA A 326 -137.30 -25.89 45.44
N ASP A 327 -136.96 -25.23 46.55
CA ASP A 327 -137.82 -25.15 47.75
C ASP A 327 -139.12 -24.35 47.53
N GLU A 328 -139.16 -23.42 46.56
CA GLU A 328 -140.41 -22.79 46.10
C GLU A 328 -141.25 -23.71 45.17
N SER A 329 -140.61 -24.65 44.46
CA SER A 329 -141.29 -25.57 43.55
C SER A 329 -141.85 -26.82 44.24
N GLU A 330 -141.28 -27.26 45.37
CA GLU A 330 -141.86 -28.35 46.19
C GLU A 330 -143.04 -27.90 47.08
N ARG A 331 -143.25 -26.59 47.23
CA ARG A 331 -144.41 -26.01 47.95
C ARG A 331 -145.65 -25.76 47.09
N SER A 332 -145.58 -25.97 45.77
CA SER A 332 -146.64 -25.59 44.81
C SER A 332 -147.24 -26.76 44.00
N GLY A 333 -147.06 -28.02 44.43
CA GLY A 333 -147.47 -29.22 43.67
C GLY A 333 -148.26 -30.29 44.44
N ALA A 334 -148.96 -29.93 45.54
CA ALA A 334 -149.82 -30.87 46.29
C ALA A 334 -151.25 -30.34 46.56
N GLU A 335 -151.81 -29.60 45.60
CA GLU A 335 -153.26 -29.33 45.47
C GLU A 335 -153.67 -29.51 44.00
N GLU A 336 -153.89 -30.75 43.57
CA GLU A 336 -154.98 -31.17 42.66
C GLU A 336 -154.93 -32.68 42.38
N LEU A 337 -156.00 -33.35 42.86
CA LEU A 337 -156.50 -34.72 42.59
C LEU A 337 -155.80 -35.93 43.23
#